data_AF-A0A957D0M6-F1
#
_entry.id   AF-A0A957D0M6-F1
#
_cell.length_a   1.000
_cell.length_b   1.000
_cell.length_c   1.000
_cell.angle_alpha   90.00
_cell.angle_beta   90.00
_cell.angle_gamma   90.00
#
_symmetry.space_group_name_H-M   'P 1'
#
loop_
_entity.id
_entity.type
_entity.pdbx_description
1 polymer ?
#
loop_
_entity_poly.entity_id
_entity_poly.type
_entity_poly.pdbx_seq_one_letter_code
_entity_poly.pdbx_strand_id
1 'polypeptide(L)'
;QYANGLFMTIDSSWSKPLNYPTWGGLTMELVSERGLTVVDAFSQNLNVYQQNPPGHHWAYWGSDMNQAMIAEFVAAIREGRETAVTGEDGLFALEVVLAAYESAALGDPIGLVN
;
A
#
# COMPACT_ATOMS: atom_id res chain seq x y z
N GLN A 1 -6.91 14.75 8.85
CA GLN A 1 -8.36 14.50 8.73
C GLN A 1 -8.81 15.06 7.39
N TYR A 2 -9.71 14.39 6.69
CA TYR A 2 -10.30 14.88 5.45
C TYR A 2 -11.41 15.90 5.74
N ALA A 3 -11.71 16.77 4.78
CA ALA A 3 -12.72 17.83 4.92
C ALA A 3 -14.13 17.32 5.27
N ASN A 4 -14.45 16.08 4.87
CA ASN A 4 -15.71 15.41 5.18
C ASN A 4 -15.74 14.73 6.56
N GLY A 5 -14.72 14.94 7.40
CA GLY A 5 -14.62 14.35 8.73
C GLY A 5 -13.99 12.95 8.76
N LEU A 6 -13.74 12.32 7.59
CA LEU A 6 -13.04 11.04 7.52
C LEU A 6 -11.63 11.15 8.07
N PHE A 7 -11.18 10.12 8.76
CA PHE A 7 -9.80 9.99 9.19
C PHE A 7 -9.28 8.61 8.84
N MET A 8 -7.96 8.51 8.74
CA MET A 8 -7.23 7.29 8.43
C MET A 8 -5.95 7.30 9.25
N THR A 9 -5.49 6.12 9.62
CA THR A 9 -4.17 5.90 10.21
C THR A 9 -3.36 5.02 9.28
N ILE A 10 -2.10 5.37 9.06
CA ILE A 10 -1.13 4.52 8.35
C ILE A 10 -0.03 4.18 9.35
N ASP A 11 0.14 2.89 9.63
CA ASP A 11 1.25 2.37 10.43
C ASP A 11 2.11 1.48 9.54
N SER A 12 3.38 1.85 9.38
CA SER A 12 4.32 1.15 8.51
C SER A 12 5.63 0.93 9.26
N SER A 13 6.22 -0.26 9.11
CA SER A 13 7.46 -0.60 9.77
C SER A 13 8.34 -1.49 8.90
N TRP A 14 9.65 -1.32 9.04
CA TRP A 14 10.69 -2.14 8.41
C TRP A 14 11.40 -3.04 9.42
N SER A 15 10.84 -3.20 10.63
CA SER A 15 11.49 -3.87 11.76
C SER A 15 11.34 -5.39 11.78
N LYS A 16 10.96 -6.02 10.65
CA LYS A 16 10.81 -7.47 10.56
C LYS A 16 12.19 -8.15 10.52
N PRO A 17 12.35 -9.36 11.10
CA PRO A 17 13.60 -10.12 11.00
C PRO A 17 14.00 -10.42 9.56
N LEU A 18 15.29 -10.65 9.31
CA LEU A 18 15.82 -10.99 7.97
C LEU A 18 15.17 -12.23 7.34
N ASN A 19 14.71 -13.17 8.16
CA ASN A 19 14.06 -14.41 7.72
C ASN A 19 12.52 -14.33 7.78
N TYR A 20 11.93 -13.13 7.84
CA TYR A 20 10.48 -12.98 7.74
C TYR A 20 10.01 -13.49 6.36
N PRO A 21 8.87 -14.20 6.28
CA PRO A 21 8.52 -14.98 5.08
C PRO A 21 8.05 -14.13 3.88
N THR A 22 7.96 -12.80 4.04
CA THR A 22 7.61 -11.84 2.99
C THR A 22 8.46 -10.57 3.13
N TRP A 23 8.65 -9.86 2.02
CA TRP A 23 9.32 -8.56 1.98
C TRP A 23 8.41 -7.39 2.40
N GLY A 24 7.09 -7.60 2.38
CA GLY A 24 6.09 -6.57 2.67
C GLY A 24 4.69 -7.14 2.83
N GLY A 25 3.73 -6.25 3.11
CA GLY A 25 2.33 -6.58 3.24
C GLY A 25 1.46 -5.34 3.32
N LEU A 26 0.17 -5.50 3.10
CA LEU A 26 -0.84 -4.45 3.23
C LEU A 26 -2.09 -5.05 3.85
N THR A 27 -2.42 -4.57 5.05
CA THR A 27 -3.69 -4.82 5.70
C THR A 27 -4.44 -3.49 5.81
N MET A 28 -5.72 -3.50 5.51
CA MET A 28 -6.58 -2.31 5.57
C MET A 28 -7.90 -2.67 6.24
N GLU A 29 -8.33 -1.83 7.17
CA GLU A 29 -9.66 -1.88 7.76
C GLU A 29 -10.46 -0.66 7.32
N LEU A 30 -11.61 -0.90 6.70
CA LEU A 30 -12.56 0.13 6.30
C LEU A 30 -13.81 0.02 7.17
N VAL A 31 -13.94 0.97 8.10
CA VAL A 31 -15.13 1.09 8.96
C VAL A 31 -16.09 2.08 8.30
N SER A 32 -17.32 1.65 8.07
CA SER A 32 -18.40 2.48 7.53
C SER A 32 -19.66 2.34 8.37
N GLU A 33 -20.66 3.20 8.13
CA GLU A 33 -21.98 3.09 8.76
C GLU A 33 -22.69 1.75 8.48
N ARG A 34 -22.26 1.04 7.42
CA ARG A 34 -22.87 -0.23 6.99
C ARG A 34 -22.06 -1.47 7.36
N GLY A 35 -20.96 -1.29 8.09
CA GLY A 35 -20.13 -2.39 8.58
C GLY A 35 -18.64 -2.19 8.33
N LEU A 36 -17.91 -3.28 8.55
CA LEU A 36 -16.45 -3.36 8.48
C LEU A 36 -16.04 -4.24 7.29
N THR A 37 -15.13 -3.72 6.47
CA THR A 37 -14.40 -4.50 5.47
C THR A 37 -12.95 -4.61 5.91
N VAL A 38 -12.43 -5.84 6.00
CA VAL A 38 -11.01 -6.10 6.28
C VAL A 38 -10.37 -6.67 5.02
N VAL A 39 -9.26 -6.07 4.60
CA VAL A 39 -8.49 -6.49 3.44
C VAL A 39 -7.10 -6.89 3.90
N ASP A 40 -6.67 -8.10 3.57
CA ASP A 40 -5.27 -8.53 3.61
C ASP A 40 -4.83 -8.84 2.18
N ALA A 41 -4.20 -7.86 1.53
CA ALA A 41 -3.91 -7.91 0.11
C ALA A 41 -2.81 -8.94 -0.25
N PHE A 42 -2.06 -9.43 0.74
CA PHE A 42 -0.94 -10.35 0.55
C PHE A 42 -1.20 -11.74 1.16
N SER A 43 -2.43 -11.99 1.63
CA SER A 43 -2.87 -13.27 2.22
C SER A 43 -2.86 -14.46 1.26
N GLN A 44 -2.80 -14.23 -0.06
CA GLN A 44 -2.81 -15.28 -1.08
C GLN A 44 -1.45 -15.96 -1.22
N ASN A 45 -1.05 -16.69 -0.16
CA ASN A 45 0.23 -17.39 -0.10
C ASN A 45 0.08 -18.86 0.33
N LEU A 46 1.07 -19.66 -0.04
CA LEU A 46 1.31 -21.00 0.47
C LEU A 46 2.53 -20.97 1.38
N ASN A 47 2.45 -21.62 2.54
CA ASN A 47 3.61 -21.84 3.39
C ASN A 47 4.46 -22.97 2.79
N VAL A 48 5.68 -22.63 2.36
CA VAL A 48 6.62 -23.59 1.79
C VAL A 48 7.74 -23.81 2.79
N TYR A 49 7.85 -25.04 3.28
CA TYR A 49 8.93 -25.48 4.17
C TYR A 49 9.87 -26.40 3.40
N GLN A 50 11.18 -26.17 3.53
CA GLN A 50 12.20 -26.95 2.83
C GLN A 50 13.30 -27.37 3.81
N GLN A 51 13.94 -28.50 3.52
CA GLN A 51 15.01 -29.05 4.37
C GLN A 51 16.41 -28.80 3.82
N ASN A 52 16.57 -28.58 2.51
CA ASN A 52 17.87 -28.36 1.90
C ASN A 52 17.79 -27.36 0.72
N PRO A 53 18.19 -26.08 0.93
CA PRO A 53 18.58 -25.50 2.21
C PRO A 53 17.39 -25.45 3.19
N PRO A 54 17.62 -25.51 4.51
CA PRO A 54 16.55 -25.38 5.48
C PRO A 54 15.93 -23.99 5.41
N GLY A 55 14.60 -23.90 5.34
CA GLY A 55 13.92 -22.61 5.25
C GLY A 55 12.40 -22.68 5.21
N HIS A 56 11.80 -21.52 5.42
CA HIS A 56 10.38 -21.25 5.29
C HIS A 56 10.19 -19.98 4.49
N HIS A 57 9.27 -19.98 3.53
CA HIS A 57 8.86 -18.77 2.82
C HIS A 57 7.41 -18.86 2.38
N TRP A 58 6.87 -17.72 1.97
CA TRP A 58 5.56 -17.64 1.34
C TRP A 58 5.70 -17.69 -0.19
N ALA A 59 5.09 -18.70 -0.80
CA ALA A 59 4.89 -18.73 -2.24
C ALA A 59 3.55 -18.07 -2.56
N TYR A 60 3.60 -16.89 -3.18
CA TYR A 60 2.41 -16.14 -3.59
C TYR A 60 1.74 -16.81 -4.80
N TRP A 61 0.41 -16.88 -4.79
CA TRP A 61 -0.39 -17.49 -5.88
C TRP A 61 -1.51 -16.57 -6.40
N GLY A 62 -1.60 -15.34 -5.87
CA GLY A 62 -2.58 -14.35 -6.32
C GLY A 62 -2.20 -13.66 -7.63
N SER A 63 -2.92 -12.59 -7.95
CA SER A 63 -2.69 -11.78 -9.15
C SER A 63 -1.37 -11.01 -9.08
N ASP A 64 -0.64 -10.93 -10.17
CA ASP A 64 0.56 -10.08 -10.26
C ASP A 64 0.15 -8.60 -10.38
N MET A 65 0.12 -7.90 -9.24
CA MET A 65 -0.22 -6.48 -9.17
C MET A 65 0.78 -5.60 -9.92
N ASN A 66 2.07 -5.95 -9.92
CA ASN A 66 3.09 -5.18 -10.63
C ASN A 66 2.85 -5.25 -12.14
N GLN A 67 2.60 -6.47 -12.65
CA GLN A 67 2.29 -6.67 -14.05
C GLN A 67 0.98 -5.98 -14.44
N ALA A 68 -0.02 -5.96 -13.56
CA ALA A 68 -1.28 -5.24 -13.79
C ALA A 68 -1.05 -3.72 -13.91
N MET A 69 -0.24 -3.12 -13.04
CA MET A 69 0.10 -1.69 -13.12
C MET A 69 0.83 -1.35 -14.42
N ILE A 70 1.80 -2.18 -14.83
CA ILE A 70 2.53 -2.00 -16.10
C ILE A 70 1.58 -2.14 -17.29
N ALA A 71 0.70 -3.14 -17.27
CA ALA A 71 -0.27 -3.36 -18.33
C ALA A 71 -1.25 -2.18 -18.48
N GLU A 72 -1.74 -1.64 -17.36
CA GLU A 72 -2.61 -0.46 -17.34
C GLU A 72 -1.91 0.77 -17.93
N PHE A 73 -0.66 1.04 -17.54
CA PHE A 73 0.12 2.14 -18.10
C PHE A 73 0.29 2.03 -19.63
N VAL A 74 0.65 0.84 -20.12
CA VAL A 74 0.81 0.60 -21.56
C VAL A 74 -0.52 0.70 -22.31
N ALA A 75 -1.62 0.21 -21.72
CA ALA A 75 -2.95 0.29 -22.29
C ALA A 75 -3.40 1.74 -22.45
N ALA A 76 -3.23 2.57 -21.41
CA ALA A 76 -3.59 3.99 -21.43
C ALA A 76 -2.90 4.74 -22.59
N ILE A 77 -1.60 4.49 -22.81
CA ILE A 77 -0.85 5.06 -23.93
C ILE A 77 -1.42 4.62 -25.28
N ARG A 78 -1.66 3.33 -25.46
CA ARG A 78 -2.16 2.77 -26.74
C ARG A 78 -3.55 3.27 -27.09
N GLU A 79 -4.39 3.43 -26.07
CA GLU A 79 -5.78 3.86 -26.20
C GLU A 79 -5.92 5.39 -26.25
N GLY A 80 -4.84 6.15 -25.99
CA GLY A 80 -4.88 7.60 -25.96
C GLY A 80 -5.75 8.15 -24.83
N ARG A 81 -5.78 7.47 -23.68
CA ARG A 81 -6.54 7.84 -22.49
C ARG A 81 -5.62 8.14 -21.31
N GLU A 82 -6.21 8.72 -20.28
CA GLU A 82 -5.53 8.89 -18.99
C GLU A 82 -5.31 7.54 -18.28
N THR A 83 -4.24 7.46 -17.49
CA THR A 83 -3.92 6.29 -16.67
C THR A 83 -4.85 6.22 -15.46
N ALA A 84 -5.14 5.01 -14.96
CA ALA A 84 -5.97 4.84 -13.78
C ALA A 84 -5.44 5.53 -12.50
N VAL A 85 -4.13 5.78 -12.45
CA VAL A 85 -3.47 6.63 -11.44
C VAL A 85 -2.72 7.72 -12.17
N THR A 86 -3.04 8.97 -11.90
CA THR A 86 -2.53 10.15 -12.59
C THR A 86 -1.24 10.67 -11.96
N GLY A 87 -0.61 11.65 -12.60
CA GLY A 87 0.54 12.35 -12.02
C GLY A 87 0.13 13.17 -10.79
N GLU A 88 -1.07 13.76 -10.84
CA GLU A 88 -1.70 14.54 -9.79
C GLU A 88 -2.00 13.68 -8.55
N ASP A 89 -2.45 12.44 -8.74
CA ASP A 89 -2.61 11.47 -7.63
C ASP A 89 -1.26 11.22 -6.94
N GLY A 90 -0.18 11.10 -7.72
CA GLY A 90 1.18 10.94 -7.21
C GLY A 90 1.70 12.19 -6.48
N LEU A 91 1.40 13.38 -7.00
CA LEU A 91 1.74 14.65 -6.36
C LEU A 91 1.04 14.78 -4.99
N PHE A 92 -0.27 14.51 -4.93
CA PHE A 92 -1.01 14.56 -3.68
C PHE A 92 -0.49 13.54 -2.66
N ALA A 93 -0.19 12.31 -3.09
CA ALA A 93 0.42 11.30 -2.22
C ALA A 93 1.78 11.77 -1.65
N LEU A 94 2.59 12.46 -2.47
CA LEU A 94 3.88 13.02 -2.01
C LEU A 94 3.69 14.15 -1.00
N GLU A 95 2.72 15.05 -1.22
CA GLU A 95 2.40 16.12 -0.27
C GLU A 95 2.04 15.57 1.11
N VAL A 96 1.21 14.52 1.16
CA VAL A 96 0.86 13.82 2.42
C VAL A 96 2.10 13.28 3.13
N VAL A 97 3.02 12.64 2.39
CA VAL A 97 4.26 12.09 2.95
C VAL A 97 5.16 13.19 3.51
N LEU A 98 5.33 14.30 2.79
CA LEU A 98 6.15 15.43 3.23
C LEU A 98 5.58 16.08 4.50
N ALA A 99 4.26 16.28 4.55
CA ALA A 99 3.59 16.80 5.74
C ALA A 99 3.72 15.85 6.95
N ALA A 100 3.71 14.54 6.74
CA ALA A 100 3.95 13.57 7.80
C ALA A 100 5.38 13.67 8.37
N TYR A 101 6.40 13.84 7.51
CA TYR A 101 7.77 14.07 7.94
C TYR A 101 7.93 15.39 8.71
N GLU A 102 7.33 16.47 8.23
CA GLU A 102 7.33 17.77 8.91
C GLU A 102 6.62 17.70 10.27
N SER A 103 5.46 17.02 10.32
CA SER A 103 4.72 16.78 11.56
C SER A 103 5.55 16.02 12.58
N ALA A 104 6.26 14.97 12.15
CA ALA A 104 7.14 14.20 13.02
C ALA A 104 8.32 15.02 13.57
N ALA A 105 8.83 15.98 12.78
CA ALA A 105 9.92 16.85 13.20
C ALA A 105 9.49 17.93 14.20
N LEU A 106 8.26 18.47 14.04
CA LEU A 106 7.74 19.55 14.88
C LEU A 106 6.94 19.05 16.09
N GLY A 107 6.39 17.83 16.01
CA GLY A 107 5.47 17.30 17.00
C GLY A 107 4.04 17.85 16.88
N ASP A 108 3.73 18.59 15.81
CA ASP A 108 2.44 19.25 15.58
C ASP A 108 1.78 18.78 14.26
N PRO A 109 0.43 18.81 14.16
CA PRO A 109 -0.25 18.48 12.91
C PRO A 109 0.07 19.46 11.78
N ILE A 110 0.34 18.94 10.58
CA ILE A 110 0.55 19.75 9.37
C ILE A 110 -0.70 19.68 8.49
N GLY A 111 -1.25 20.84 8.18
CA GLY A 111 -2.35 20.97 7.23
C GLY A 111 -1.84 20.88 5.79
N LEU A 112 -2.54 20.11 4.96
CA LEU A 112 -2.33 20.14 3.52
C LEU A 112 -3.18 21.25 2.91
N VAL A 113 -2.58 22.02 2.00
CA VAL A 113 -3.27 23.10 1.29
C VAL A 113 -3.64 22.56 -0.09
N ASN A 114 -4.79 21.90 -0.19
CA ASN A 114 -5.51 21.62 -1.43
C ASN A 114 -7.00 21.38 -1.12
#